data_AF-A0AAN5CP92-F1
#
_entry.id   AF-A0AAN5CP92-F1
#
_cell.length_a   1.000
_cell.length_b   1.000
_cell.length_c   1.000
_cell.angle_alpha   90.00
_cell.angle_beta   90.00
_cell.angle_gamma   90.00
#
_symmetry.space_group_name_H-M   'P 1'
#
loop_
_entity.id
_entity.type
_entity.pdbx_description
1 polymer ?
#
loop_
_entity_poly.entity_id
_entity_poly.type
_entity_poly.pdbx_seq_one_letter_code
_entity_poly.pdbx_strand_id
1 'polypeptide(L)'
;MGSVRYSSLLNREESGDEDEDLFPSHQMEFGSAPGTFESAFTYAKYGDLDRMGYDSHSRNMRAERSNKLFTYTPKFDDSEEWRGEGGTIVEKIIVLLSFVLITITLPLSLLFSLRFVSTHEKLVVLRLGRAQKTRGPGTHLLLPCIDKGHRVDTRITAFNVPPLNIITADRGLIEMGATVYLRVRDPLAAVCQVQDRNSSMRTLASSMLYRYSSKKRICELTGGHDRRHLAALFKDELGHFTSQFGVEITEVELSDIKVVKEAENMGLASLSAVAKSEVGQHIWNVIGPTLEEIAKETKSCQNKVERESTGPSTIGDLVDLHSTSYEEDVDIDRLITIVNMGIDQSLVFAIGKIYQLECEGVDQIVVDLRKGICYKGVAPSADVVLTIDRKWLVPLLKLEISPLQAYSSGKVKISGSIQDTFSLRLLTDRIAHLL
;
A
#
# COMPACT_ATOMS: atom_id res chain seq x y z
N MET A 1 11.44 4.68 -60.88
CA MET A 1 10.54 3.51 -60.90
C MET A 1 9.47 3.76 -59.84
N GLY A 2 8.17 3.74 -60.18
CA GLY A 2 7.04 4.09 -59.27
C GLY A 2 6.99 5.57 -58.85
N SER A 3 5.96 6.41 -59.10
CA SER A 3 4.60 6.24 -59.68
C SER A 3 3.65 5.36 -58.87
N VAL A 4 2.35 5.68 -58.66
CA VAL A 4 1.51 6.91 -58.91
C VAL A 4 0.16 6.72 -58.14
N ARG A 5 -0.78 7.63 -57.84
CA ARG A 5 -1.11 9.06 -58.07
C ARG A 5 -1.58 9.68 -56.71
N TYR A 6 -1.43 10.97 -56.41
CA TYR A 6 -2.31 12.15 -56.69
C TYR A 6 -3.72 12.17 -56.09
N SER A 7 -4.16 13.38 -55.74
CA SER A 7 -5.45 13.75 -55.13
C SER A 7 -6.46 14.31 -56.13
N SER A 8 -7.63 14.71 -55.61
CA SER A 8 -8.79 15.35 -56.28
C SER A 8 -9.66 14.46 -57.18
N LEU A 9 -10.99 14.61 -57.01
CA LEU A 9 -11.85 15.23 -58.02
C LEU A 9 -13.08 15.85 -57.34
N LEU A 10 -13.79 16.73 -58.04
CA LEU A 10 -14.96 17.48 -57.59
C LEU A 10 -16.09 17.32 -58.64
N ASN A 11 -17.35 17.33 -58.19
CA ASN A 11 -18.63 17.47 -58.89
C ASN A 11 -18.72 17.26 -60.42
N ARG A 12 -19.67 16.42 -60.87
CA ARG A 12 -20.46 16.71 -62.10
C ARG A 12 -21.81 15.96 -62.20
N GLU A 13 -22.83 16.70 -62.69
CA GLU A 13 -24.08 16.31 -63.42
C GLU A 13 -25.17 15.39 -62.80
N GLU A 14 -26.24 16.03 -62.31
CA GLU A 14 -27.64 16.05 -62.83
C GLU A 14 -28.49 14.79 -63.19
N SER A 15 -29.78 14.91 -62.81
CA SER A 15 -31.03 14.39 -63.43
C SER A 15 -31.52 12.95 -63.14
N GLY A 16 -32.85 12.82 -62.93
CA GLY A 16 -33.61 11.54 -62.93
C GLY A 16 -34.31 11.14 -61.62
N ASP A 17 -35.52 11.64 -61.38
CA ASP A 17 -36.81 10.91 -61.16
C ASP A 17 -36.75 9.37 -60.88
N GLU A 18 -37.58 8.71 -60.05
CA GLU A 18 -38.74 9.07 -59.19
C GLU A 18 -38.97 7.91 -58.18
N ASP A 19 -39.66 8.17 -57.04
CA ASP A 19 -40.39 7.22 -56.13
C ASP A 19 -39.64 6.04 -55.43
N GLU A 20 -40.01 5.52 -54.24
CA GLU A 20 -41.01 5.88 -53.22
C GLU A 20 -40.58 5.44 -51.78
N ASP A 21 -41.47 5.65 -50.79
CA ASP A 21 -41.55 5.02 -49.44
C ASP A 21 -40.62 5.42 -48.25
N LEU A 22 -41.17 6.33 -47.40
CA LEU A 22 -41.40 6.25 -45.93
C LEU A 22 -40.23 5.85 -44.97
N PHE A 23 -39.97 6.51 -43.83
CA PHE A 23 -40.55 7.68 -43.12
C PHE A 23 -39.49 8.33 -42.18
N PRO A 24 -39.68 9.57 -41.67
CA PRO A 24 -38.59 10.38 -41.09
C PRO A 24 -38.46 10.38 -39.55
N SER A 25 -37.29 10.78 -39.06
CA SER A 25 -37.04 11.18 -37.66
C SER A 25 -36.63 12.65 -37.55
N HIS A 26 -37.60 13.56 -37.71
CA HIS A 26 -37.36 15.00 -37.54
C HIS A 26 -37.27 15.40 -36.06
N GLN A 27 -36.41 16.36 -35.74
CA GLN A 27 -36.24 16.91 -34.39
C GLN A 27 -37.55 17.50 -33.84
N MET A 28 -37.88 17.17 -32.58
CA MET A 28 -38.87 17.87 -31.77
C MET A 28 -38.18 18.63 -30.64
N GLU A 29 -38.23 19.95 -30.69
CA GLU A 29 -37.69 20.85 -29.67
C GLU A 29 -38.77 21.14 -28.62
N PHE A 30 -38.67 20.47 -27.46
CA PHE A 30 -39.55 20.72 -26.32
C PHE A 30 -39.01 21.87 -25.46
N GLY A 31 -39.48 23.08 -25.72
CA GLY A 31 -39.23 24.25 -24.86
C GLY A 31 -39.94 24.12 -23.51
N SER A 32 -39.21 24.33 -22.42
CA SER A 32 -39.77 24.43 -21.06
C SER A 32 -40.37 25.81 -20.80
N ALA A 33 -41.46 25.86 -20.03
CA ALA A 33 -42.15 27.11 -19.70
C ALA A 33 -41.31 28.02 -18.76
N PRO A 34 -41.44 29.36 -18.86
CA PRO A 34 -40.71 30.29 -18.00
C PRO A 34 -41.28 30.29 -16.57
N GLY A 35 -40.44 30.02 -15.56
CA GLY A 35 -40.79 30.24 -14.15
C GLY A 35 -40.45 29.14 -13.14
N THR A 36 -39.56 28.20 -13.44
CA THR A 36 -39.11 27.18 -12.47
C THR A 36 -37.78 27.54 -11.81
N PHE A 37 -37.65 27.28 -10.50
CA PHE A 37 -36.46 27.56 -9.70
C PHE A 37 -35.17 26.96 -10.28
N GLU A 38 -34.11 27.76 -10.36
CA GLU A 38 -32.74 27.22 -10.46
C GLU A 38 -32.37 26.55 -9.14
N SER A 39 -32.12 25.24 -9.18
CA SER A 39 -31.46 24.55 -8.07
C SER A 39 -29.95 24.73 -8.20
N ALA A 40 -29.24 24.89 -7.08
CA ALA A 40 -27.78 25.04 -7.02
C ALA A 40 -26.98 23.78 -7.47
N PHE A 41 -27.67 22.79 -8.04
CA PHE A 41 -27.13 21.50 -8.50
C PHE A 41 -27.62 21.14 -9.92
N THR A 42 -27.96 22.14 -10.74
CA THR A 42 -28.14 21.93 -12.18
C THR A 42 -26.77 21.75 -12.85
N TYR A 43 -26.52 20.56 -13.39
CA TYR A 43 -25.28 20.29 -14.13
C TYR A 43 -25.20 21.17 -15.40
N ALA A 44 -24.04 21.77 -15.63
CA ALA A 44 -23.78 22.55 -16.83
C ALA A 44 -23.96 21.70 -18.10
N LYS A 45 -24.48 22.34 -19.17
CA LYS A 45 -24.73 21.67 -20.45
C LYS A 45 -23.39 21.19 -21.04
N TYR A 46 -23.36 19.94 -21.49
CA TYR A 46 -22.12 19.26 -21.91
C TYR A 46 -21.39 20.07 -23.00
N GLY A 47 -20.21 20.62 -22.66
CA GLY A 47 -19.39 21.47 -23.53
C GLY A 47 -19.05 22.85 -22.95
N ASP A 48 -19.81 23.37 -21.98
CA ASP A 48 -19.62 24.72 -21.42
C ASP A 48 -18.57 24.75 -20.29
N LEU A 49 -17.30 24.48 -20.64
CA LEU A 49 -16.16 24.36 -19.72
C LEU A 49 -15.87 25.64 -18.93
N ASP A 50 -15.99 26.81 -19.55
CA ASP A 50 -15.60 28.09 -18.96
C ASP A 50 -16.49 28.50 -17.77
N ARG A 51 -17.68 27.89 -17.63
CA ARG A 51 -18.58 28.09 -16.48
C ARG A 51 -18.22 27.29 -15.23
N MET A 52 -17.25 26.37 -15.28
CA MET A 52 -16.99 25.43 -14.17
C MET A 52 -16.20 26.02 -12.99
N GLY A 53 -15.91 27.33 -12.99
CA GLY A 53 -15.30 28.04 -11.85
C GLY A 53 -13.85 27.65 -11.52
N TYR A 54 -13.20 26.86 -12.38
CA TYR A 54 -11.84 26.36 -12.18
C TYR A 54 -10.79 27.36 -12.65
N ASP A 55 -10.48 28.34 -11.80
CA ASP A 55 -9.45 29.34 -12.05
C ASP A 55 -8.05 28.68 -12.04
N SER A 56 -7.51 28.40 -13.23
CA SER A 56 -6.30 27.60 -13.37
C SER A 56 -5.05 28.40 -13.03
N HIS A 57 -4.43 28.12 -11.87
CA HIS A 57 -3.17 28.77 -11.46
C HIS A 57 -2.12 28.76 -12.59
N SER A 58 -1.77 29.96 -13.07
CA SER A 58 -0.91 30.18 -14.24
C SER A 58 0.53 29.70 -14.00
N ARG A 59 0.81 28.43 -14.31
CA ARG A 59 2.17 27.87 -14.25
C ARG A 59 3.02 28.30 -15.44
N ASN A 60 3.62 29.48 -15.33
CA ASN A 60 4.74 29.90 -16.16
C ASN A 60 5.93 28.93 -15.97
N MET A 61 6.03 27.89 -16.80
CA MET A 61 7.24 27.08 -16.89
C MET A 61 7.51 26.60 -18.31
N ARG A 62 8.42 27.32 -18.98
CA ARG A 62 9.12 26.87 -20.20
C ARG A 62 10.09 25.75 -19.80
N ALA A 63 9.61 24.51 -19.81
CA ALA A 63 10.40 23.33 -19.47
C ALA A 63 10.62 22.46 -20.72
N GLU A 64 11.88 22.08 -20.97
CA GLU A 64 12.25 21.28 -22.14
C GLU A 64 11.82 19.81 -22.00
N ARG A 65 11.43 19.19 -23.12
CA ARG A 65 11.09 17.76 -23.17
C ARG A 65 12.34 16.90 -23.02
N SER A 66 12.59 16.41 -21.81
CA SER A 66 13.50 15.30 -21.54
C SER A 66 12.70 14.14 -20.96
N ASN A 67 12.63 13.03 -21.70
CA ASN A 67 11.86 11.85 -21.30
C ASN A 67 12.52 11.18 -20.09
N LYS A 68 12.01 11.45 -18.89
CA LYS A 68 12.47 10.81 -17.65
C LYS A 68 11.45 9.79 -17.17
N LEU A 69 11.95 8.56 -16.98
CA LEU A 69 11.25 7.44 -16.35
C LEU A 69 10.61 7.88 -15.03
N PHE A 70 9.39 7.41 -14.75
CA PHE A 70 8.59 7.83 -13.59
C PHE A 70 9.07 7.16 -12.29
N THR A 71 10.29 7.48 -11.86
CA THR A 71 10.76 7.12 -10.50
C THR A 71 10.34 8.19 -9.51
N TYR A 72 9.65 7.78 -8.44
CA TYR A 72 9.25 8.66 -7.33
C TYR A 72 10.47 9.00 -6.47
N THR A 73 11.39 9.80 -7.01
CA THR A 73 12.41 10.46 -6.20
C THR A 73 11.76 11.69 -5.57
N PRO A 74 11.64 11.76 -4.22
CA PRO A 74 11.14 12.97 -3.58
C PRO A 74 12.07 14.12 -3.94
N LYS A 75 11.49 15.20 -4.47
CA LYS A 75 12.18 16.48 -4.67
C LYS A 75 12.33 17.14 -3.30
N PHE A 76 13.43 16.83 -2.61
CA PHE A 76 13.97 17.75 -1.62
C PHE A 76 14.35 19.01 -2.39
N ASP A 77 13.91 20.15 -1.91
CA ASP A 77 14.16 21.43 -2.55
C ASP A 77 15.61 21.87 -2.23
N ASP A 78 16.48 21.95 -3.23
CA ASP A 78 17.88 22.39 -3.07
C ASP A 78 17.99 23.90 -2.73
N SER A 79 16.87 24.55 -2.41
CA SER A 79 16.66 25.99 -2.19
C SER A 79 16.30 26.38 -0.76
N GLU A 80 16.50 25.50 0.24
CA GLU A 80 16.80 25.99 1.60
C GLU A 80 18.16 26.71 1.57
N GLU A 81 18.12 27.97 1.13
CA GLU A 81 19.19 28.92 1.37
C GLU A 81 19.34 29.06 2.88
N TRP A 82 20.40 28.44 3.41
CA TRP A 82 20.94 28.78 4.72
C TRP A 82 21.38 30.24 4.68
N ARG A 83 20.45 31.14 4.99
CA ARG A 83 20.63 32.59 5.09
C ARG A 83 21.54 32.88 6.28
N GLY A 84 22.84 32.69 6.06
CA GLY A 84 23.87 32.86 7.08
C GLY A 84 23.80 34.28 7.64
N GLU A 85 23.25 34.40 8.85
CA GLU A 85 23.06 35.67 9.53
C GLU A 85 24.38 36.43 9.57
N GLY A 86 24.34 37.67 9.06
CA GLY A 86 25.53 38.42 8.65
C GLY A 86 26.63 38.38 9.72
N GLY A 87 27.71 37.68 9.41
CA GLY A 87 28.78 37.35 10.36
C GLY A 87 29.19 38.51 11.25
N THR A 88 29.37 38.23 12.54
CA THR A 88 29.64 39.25 13.55
C THR A 88 30.87 40.08 13.17
N ILE A 89 30.96 41.31 13.65
CA ILE A 89 32.11 42.19 13.35
C ILE A 89 33.43 41.49 13.77
N VAL A 90 33.41 40.74 14.87
CA VAL A 90 34.51 39.89 15.34
C VAL A 90 34.84 38.76 14.36
N GLU A 91 33.85 38.01 13.86
CA GLU A 91 34.07 36.98 12.82
C GLU A 91 34.73 37.57 11.57
N LYS A 92 34.27 38.76 11.11
CA LYS A 92 34.84 39.46 9.96
C LYS A 92 36.29 39.90 10.19
N ILE A 93 36.61 40.41 11.38
CA ILE A 93 37.99 40.78 11.77
C ILE A 93 38.90 39.54 11.78
N ILE A 94 38.44 38.42 12.35
CA ILE A 94 39.22 37.17 12.43
C ILE A 94 39.48 36.59 11.02
N VAL A 95 38.47 36.61 10.14
CA VAL A 95 38.63 36.18 8.73
C VAL A 95 39.59 37.09 7.97
N LEU A 96 39.51 38.41 8.16
CA LEU A 96 40.43 39.37 7.54
C LEU A 96 41.88 39.18 8.03
N LEU A 97 42.09 38.98 9.34
CA LEU A 97 43.41 38.72 9.92
C LEU A 97 44.05 37.43 9.35
N SER A 98 43.26 36.37 9.21
CA SER A 98 43.71 35.12 8.59
C SER A 98 44.04 35.31 7.10
N PHE A 99 43.23 36.07 6.36
CA PHE A 99 43.53 36.38 4.95
C PHE A 99 44.84 37.16 4.81
N VAL A 100 45.07 38.18 5.65
CA VAL A 100 46.35 38.92 5.69
C VAL A 100 47.52 37.97 5.98
N LEU A 101 47.41 37.09 6.98
CA LEU A 101 48.44 36.11 7.31
C LEU A 101 48.74 35.16 6.14
N ILE A 102 47.71 34.68 5.42
CA ILE A 102 47.87 33.85 4.21
C ILE A 102 48.66 34.60 3.13
N THR A 103 48.34 35.88 2.88
CA THR A 103 49.04 36.69 1.86
C THR A 103 50.50 36.96 2.20
N ILE A 104 50.82 37.19 3.49
CA ILE A 104 52.20 37.39 3.97
C ILE A 104 53.04 36.10 3.86
N THR A 105 52.39 34.93 3.90
CA THR A 105 53.06 33.61 3.93
C THR A 105 53.00 32.86 2.58
N LEU A 106 52.63 33.54 1.50
CA LEU A 106 52.79 33.01 0.13
C LEU A 106 54.29 32.84 -0.22
N PRO A 107 54.66 31.81 -1.02
CA PRO A 107 53.80 30.80 -1.62
C PRO A 107 53.44 29.62 -0.69
N LEU A 108 54.12 29.48 0.46
CA LEU A 108 54.08 28.27 1.30
C LEU A 108 52.68 27.99 1.87
N SER A 109 51.93 29.04 2.21
CA SER A 109 50.54 28.95 2.71
C SER A 109 49.58 28.29 1.72
N LEU A 110 49.83 28.43 0.41
CA LEU A 110 48.95 27.90 -0.63
C LEU A 110 48.91 26.36 -0.62
N LEU A 111 50.05 25.71 -0.40
CA LEU A 111 50.14 24.24 -0.38
C LEU A 111 49.35 23.61 0.79
N PHE A 112 49.24 24.32 1.91
CA PHE A 112 48.47 23.85 3.09
C PHE A 112 46.97 24.22 3.03
N SER A 113 46.64 25.36 2.40
CA SER A 113 45.27 25.87 2.34
C SER A 113 44.41 25.21 1.24
N LEU A 114 45.04 24.64 0.22
CA LEU A 114 44.38 24.15 -0.99
C LEU A 114 43.98 22.66 -0.85
N ARG A 115 42.68 22.38 -0.68
CA ARG A 115 42.10 21.04 -0.63
C ARG A 115 41.44 20.66 -1.96
N PHE A 116 41.89 19.55 -2.54
CA PHE A 116 41.15 18.84 -3.59
C PHE A 116 40.00 18.01 -2.99
N VAL A 117 38.88 17.91 -3.73
CA VAL A 117 37.67 17.15 -3.39
C VAL A 117 37.23 16.38 -4.64
N SER A 118 37.07 15.06 -4.55
CA SER A 118 36.74 14.23 -5.71
C SER A 118 35.27 14.33 -6.11
N THR A 119 34.92 13.97 -7.35
CA THR A 119 33.54 14.07 -7.93
C THR A 119 32.46 13.35 -7.12
N HIS A 120 32.84 12.37 -6.30
CA HIS A 120 31.93 11.60 -5.43
C HIS A 120 31.86 12.12 -3.99
N GLU A 121 32.78 13.01 -3.61
CA GLU A 121 32.82 13.64 -2.30
C GLU A 121 32.13 15.01 -2.34
N LYS A 122 31.45 15.37 -1.25
CA LYS A 122 31.11 16.76 -0.93
C LYS A 122 31.96 17.22 0.26
N LEU A 123 32.31 18.50 0.28
CA LEU A 123 33.09 19.12 1.36
C LEU A 123 32.18 19.99 2.24
N VAL A 124 32.02 19.60 3.49
CA VAL A 124 31.39 20.42 4.54
C VAL A 124 32.49 21.27 5.17
N VAL A 125 32.29 22.58 5.24
CA VAL A 125 33.22 23.52 5.87
C VAL A 125 32.55 24.16 7.08
N LEU A 126 33.15 23.94 8.25
CA LEU A 126 32.74 24.57 9.51
C LEU A 126 33.73 25.69 9.86
N ARG A 127 33.26 26.93 9.86
CA ARG A 127 34.04 28.15 10.12
C ARG A 127 33.76 28.65 11.53
N LEU A 128 34.74 28.61 12.43
CA LEU A 128 34.55 28.99 13.85
C LEU A 128 33.34 28.30 14.52
N GLY A 129 33.02 27.06 14.10
CA GLY A 129 31.84 26.30 14.55
C GLY A 129 30.53 26.58 13.78
N ARG A 130 30.48 27.62 12.94
CA ARG A 130 29.33 27.90 12.05
C ARG A 130 29.40 27.06 10.78
N ALA A 131 28.25 26.48 10.39
CA ALA A 131 28.10 25.78 9.11
C ALA A 131 28.22 26.76 7.92
N GLN A 132 28.93 26.36 6.87
CA GLN A 132 28.84 26.99 5.55
C GLN A 132 28.13 26.08 4.56
N LYS A 133 27.60 26.68 3.47
CA LYS A 133 27.02 25.95 2.34
C LYS A 133 27.99 24.88 1.84
N THR A 134 27.45 23.69 1.58
CA THR A 134 28.21 22.51 1.16
C THR A 134 28.93 22.81 -0.16
N ARG A 135 30.22 22.49 -0.22
CA ARG A 135 31.05 22.73 -1.41
C ARG A 135 31.09 21.47 -2.26
N GLY A 136 30.78 21.64 -3.55
CA GLY A 136 30.85 20.56 -4.55
C GLY A 136 32.28 20.13 -4.86
N PRO A 137 32.47 19.20 -5.80
CA PRO A 137 33.79 18.68 -6.16
C PRO A 137 34.69 19.74 -6.80
N GLY A 138 36.00 19.48 -6.81
CA GLY A 138 37.02 20.38 -7.34
C GLY A 138 38.00 20.88 -6.27
N THR A 139 38.61 22.03 -6.53
CA THR A 139 39.66 22.61 -5.68
C THR A 139 39.10 23.73 -4.83
N HIS A 140 39.22 23.61 -3.51
CA HIS A 140 38.72 24.60 -2.53
C HIS A 140 39.84 25.13 -1.65
N LEU A 141 39.84 26.46 -1.47
CA LEU A 141 40.67 27.13 -0.48
C LEU A 141 39.95 27.08 0.89
N LEU A 142 40.64 26.58 1.92
CA LEU A 142 40.19 26.57 3.31
C LEU A 142 41.17 27.43 4.11
N LEU A 143 40.68 28.40 4.88
CA LEU A 143 41.57 29.24 5.66
C LEU A 143 42.20 28.42 6.80
N PRO A 144 43.55 28.27 6.85
CA PRO A 144 44.20 27.56 7.95
C PRO A 144 43.85 28.18 9.30
N CYS A 145 43.87 27.34 10.33
CA CYS A 145 43.44 27.63 11.71
C CYS A 145 41.94 27.94 11.92
N ILE A 146 41.20 28.40 10.90
CA ILE A 146 39.78 28.79 11.01
C ILE A 146 38.81 27.73 10.47
N ASP A 147 39.04 27.23 9.26
CA ASP A 147 38.10 26.38 8.54
C ASP A 147 38.36 24.89 8.79
N LYS A 148 37.40 24.19 9.41
CA LYS A 148 37.42 22.72 9.53
C LYS A 148 36.68 22.09 8.34
N GLY A 149 37.43 21.42 7.46
CA GLY A 149 36.90 20.78 6.25
C GLY A 149 36.72 19.27 6.38
N HIS A 150 35.47 18.83 6.48
CA HIS A 150 35.05 17.42 6.53
C HIS A 150 34.65 16.96 5.11
N ARG A 151 35.27 15.89 4.61
CA ARG A 151 34.87 15.23 3.36
C ARG A 151 33.81 14.17 3.66
N VAL A 152 32.77 14.10 2.83
CA VAL A 152 31.68 13.13 2.95
C VAL A 152 31.45 12.48 1.59
N ASP A 153 31.57 11.15 1.50
CA ASP A 153 31.22 10.41 0.29
C ASP A 153 29.69 10.38 0.11
N THR A 154 29.24 10.59 -1.13
CA THR A 154 27.82 10.59 -1.53
C THR A 154 27.39 9.32 -2.25
N ARG A 155 28.32 8.38 -2.47
CA ARG A 155 28.03 7.04 -3.00
C ARG A 155 27.08 6.25 -2.09
N ILE A 156 26.49 5.22 -2.67
CA ILE A 156 25.78 4.19 -1.92
C ILE A 156 26.80 3.40 -1.10
N THR A 157 26.52 3.23 0.19
CA THR A 157 27.28 2.45 1.16
C THR A 157 26.35 1.49 1.86
N ALA A 158 26.81 0.28 2.17
CA ALA A 158 26.05 -0.69 2.95
C ALA A 158 26.52 -0.66 4.41
N PHE A 159 25.59 -0.84 5.35
CA PHE A 159 25.93 -1.31 6.69
C PHE A 159 25.09 -2.52 7.08
N ASN A 160 25.73 -3.47 7.75
CA ASN A 160 25.06 -4.64 8.28
C ASN A 160 24.59 -4.33 9.71
N VAL A 161 23.34 -4.71 10.00
CA VAL A 161 22.80 -4.85 11.35
C VAL A 161 23.22 -6.23 11.87
N PRO A 162 23.82 -6.34 13.07
CA PRO A 162 24.17 -7.64 13.62
C PRO A 162 22.89 -8.49 13.85
N PRO A 163 22.96 -9.82 13.74
CA PRO A 163 21.82 -10.68 14.00
C PRO A 163 21.33 -10.52 15.45
N LEU A 164 20.01 -10.49 15.62
CA LEU A 164 19.32 -10.32 16.89
C LEU A 164 18.48 -11.57 17.18
N ASN A 165 18.44 -11.98 18.45
CA ASN A 165 17.48 -12.96 18.94
C ASN A 165 16.16 -12.26 19.24
N ILE A 166 15.11 -12.59 18.49
CA ILE A 166 13.78 -11.94 18.56
C ILE A 166 12.74 -12.98 18.95
N ILE A 167 11.87 -12.63 19.90
CA ILE A 167 10.68 -13.41 20.24
C ILE A 167 9.53 -12.88 19.39
N THR A 168 8.89 -13.78 18.65
CA THR A 168 7.80 -13.50 17.71
C THR A 168 6.43 -13.58 18.40
N ALA A 169 5.38 -13.12 17.72
CA ALA A 169 4.01 -13.11 18.25
C ALA A 169 3.49 -14.53 18.60
N ASP A 170 4.00 -15.56 17.93
CA ASP A 170 3.74 -16.99 18.12
C ASP A 170 4.73 -17.68 19.10
N ARG A 171 5.41 -16.89 19.95
CA ARG A 171 6.31 -17.33 21.04
C ARG A 171 7.52 -18.19 20.64
N GLY A 172 7.79 -18.30 19.35
CA GLY A 172 9.05 -18.88 18.86
C GLY A 172 10.22 -17.90 19.04
N LEU A 173 11.43 -18.44 18.89
CA LEU A 173 12.67 -17.68 19.01
C LEU A 173 13.42 -17.75 17.67
N ILE A 174 13.69 -16.60 17.07
CA ILE A 174 14.41 -16.51 15.79
C ILE A 174 15.67 -15.66 15.92
N GLU A 175 16.70 -16.01 15.15
CA GLU A 175 17.85 -15.16 14.87
C GLU A 175 17.64 -14.49 13.50
N MET A 176 17.64 -13.16 13.45
CA MET A 176 17.44 -12.36 12.22
C MET A 176 18.38 -11.15 12.19
N GLY A 177 18.97 -10.87 11.02
CA GLY A 177 19.74 -9.64 10.73
C GLY A 177 19.21 -8.89 9.51
N ALA A 178 19.88 -7.79 9.12
CA ALA A 178 19.54 -7.03 7.91
C ALA A 178 20.77 -6.28 7.35
N THR A 179 20.78 -6.02 6.04
CA THR A 179 21.74 -5.15 5.35
C THR A 179 21.00 -3.92 4.83
N VAL A 180 21.47 -2.73 5.19
CA VAL A 180 20.86 -1.45 4.81
C VAL A 180 21.78 -0.73 3.83
N TYR A 181 21.27 -0.42 2.63
CA TYR A 181 21.95 0.35 1.60
C TYR A 181 21.51 1.81 1.68
N LEU A 182 22.44 2.73 1.91
CA LEU A 182 22.16 4.16 2.06
C LEU A 182 23.12 5.02 1.25
N ARG A 183 22.69 6.24 0.91
CA ARG A 183 23.52 7.30 0.33
C ARG A 183 23.34 8.59 1.13
N VAL A 184 24.40 9.39 1.25
CA VAL A 184 24.29 10.71 1.88
C VAL A 184 23.71 11.69 0.86
N ARG A 185 22.54 12.26 1.16
CA ARG A 185 21.87 13.23 0.29
C ARG A 185 22.35 14.64 0.60
N ASP A 186 22.14 15.08 1.84
CA ASP A 186 22.76 16.28 2.39
C ASP A 186 23.91 15.92 3.35
N PRO A 187 25.17 16.25 3.00
CA PRO A 187 26.30 16.02 3.89
C PRO A 187 26.35 17.01 5.05
N LEU A 188 25.64 18.15 5.01
CA LEU A 188 25.64 19.11 6.13
C LEU A 188 24.89 18.54 7.33
N ALA A 189 23.62 18.16 7.16
CA ALA A 189 22.85 17.46 8.18
C ALA A 189 23.56 16.18 8.65
N ALA A 190 24.16 15.41 7.72
CA ALA A 190 24.89 14.19 8.06
C ALA A 190 26.20 14.39 8.86
N VAL A 191 26.69 15.63 9.00
CA VAL A 191 27.85 16.00 9.84
C VAL A 191 27.42 16.80 11.08
N CYS A 192 26.34 17.58 11.01
CA CYS A 192 25.89 18.45 12.09
C CYS A 192 24.85 17.81 13.03
N GLN A 193 24.02 16.88 12.55
CA GLN A 193 22.91 16.31 13.35
C GLN A 193 23.30 15.04 14.14
N VAL A 194 24.35 14.32 13.72
CA VAL A 194 24.78 13.05 14.34
C VAL A 194 26.29 12.98 14.40
N GLN A 195 26.83 12.69 15.58
CA GLN A 195 28.27 12.50 15.80
C GLN A 195 28.80 11.25 15.08
N ASP A 196 28.29 10.06 15.43
CA ASP A 196 28.71 8.78 14.84
C ASP A 196 27.58 8.15 14.02
N ARG A 197 27.36 8.71 12.82
CA ARG A 197 26.30 8.28 11.88
C ARG A 197 26.16 6.76 11.75
N ASN A 198 27.28 6.03 11.64
CA ASN A 198 27.30 4.59 11.43
C ASN A 198 26.92 3.76 12.67
N SER A 199 27.10 4.26 13.89
CA SER A 199 26.65 3.56 15.11
C SER A 199 25.19 3.88 15.40
N SER A 200 24.80 5.16 15.33
CA SER A 200 23.42 5.60 15.52
C SER A 200 22.44 4.92 14.54
N MET A 201 22.81 4.80 13.26
CA MET A 201 21.97 4.12 12.26
C MET A 201 21.87 2.60 12.50
N ARG A 202 22.92 1.95 13.00
CA ARG A 202 22.86 0.52 13.39
C ARG A 202 21.93 0.29 14.56
N THR A 203 21.99 1.14 15.60
CA THR A 203 21.12 1.06 16.79
C THR A 203 19.66 1.38 16.45
N LEU A 204 19.42 2.35 15.56
CA LEU A 204 18.08 2.66 15.06
C LEU A 204 17.50 1.49 14.26
N ALA A 205 18.28 0.95 13.32
CA ALA A 205 17.86 -0.17 12.48
C ALA A 205 17.65 -1.47 13.30
N SER A 206 18.48 -1.77 14.30
CA SER A 206 18.28 -2.93 15.18
C SER A 206 17.03 -2.79 16.05
N SER A 207 16.79 -1.59 16.61
CA SER A 207 15.58 -1.29 17.39
C SER A 207 14.31 -1.43 16.54
N MET A 208 14.31 -0.91 15.31
CA MET A 208 13.19 -1.07 14.38
C MET A 208 13.01 -2.54 13.95
N LEU A 209 14.09 -3.27 13.66
CA LEU A 209 14.02 -4.66 13.21
C LEU A 209 13.35 -5.53 14.29
N TYR A 210 13.72 -5.32 15.54
CA TYR A 210 13.04 -5.90 16.70
C TYR A 210 11.55 -5.49 16.78
N ARG A 211 11.26 -4.19 16.69
CA ARG A 211 9.89 -3.63 16.78
C ARG A 211 8.93 -4.19 15.73
N TYR A 212 9.42 -4.47 14.53
CA TYR A 212 8.62 -5.00 13.42
C TYR A 212 8.54 -6.53 13.43
N SER A 213 9.67 -7.24 13.59
CA SER A 213 9.68 -8.71 13.56
C SER A 213 9.01 -9.33 14.79
N SER A 214 9.05 -8.69 15.96
CA SER A 214 8.33 -9.20 17.15
C SER A 214 6.80 -9.17 17.00
N LYS A 215 6.26 -8.25 16.18
CA LYS A 215 4.82 -8.18 15.85
C LYS A 215 4.36 -9.22 14.82
N LYS A 216 5.27 -10.01 14.25
CA LYS A 216 5.01 -10.99 13.20
C LYS A 216 5.13 -12.42 13.72
N ARG A 217 4.48 -13.35 13.02
CA ARG A 217 4.58 -14.81 13.24
C ARG A 217 5.73 -15.39 12.41
N ILE A 218 6.32 -16.50 12.84
CA ILE A 218 7.46 -17.13 12.15
C ILE A 218 7.09 -17.54 10.73
N CYS A 219 5.86 -17.99 10.49
CA CYS A 219 5.38 -18.34 9.15
C CYS A 219 5.38 -17.14 8.18
N GLU A 220 4.95 -15.96 8.63
CA GLU A 220 4.97 -14.72 7.83
C GLU A 220 6.41 -14.23 7.58
N LEU A 221 7.30 -14.38 8.56
CA LEU A 221 8.71 -13.97 8.41
C LEU A 221 9.47 -14.91 7.47
N THR A 222 9.24 -16.23 7.57
CA THR A 222 9.78 -17.23 6.65
C THR A 222 9.18 -17.12 5.24
N GLY A 223 7.94 -16.64 5.13
CA GLY A 223 7.21 -16.45 3.88
C GLY A 223 7.89 -15.45 2.94
N GLY A 224 8.35 -15.92 1.78
CA GLY A 224 9.08 -15.09 0.81
C GLY A 224 8.28 -13.93 0.22
N HIS A 225 6.95 -13.94 0.28
CA HIS A 225 6.11 -12.79 -0.06
C HIS A 225 6.12 -11.75 1.06
N ASP A 226 5.67 -12.15 2.25
CA ASP A 226 5.44 -11.25 3.38
C ASP A 226 6.75 -10.67 3.94
N ARG A 227 7.87 -11.40 3.83
CA ARG A 227 9.22 -10.88 4.12
C ARG A 227 9.60 -9.69 3.22
N ARG A 228 9.17 -9.67 1.95
CA ARG A 228 9.41 -8.52 1.04
C ARG A 228 8.52 -7.33 1.41
N HIS A 229 7.26 -7.58 1.74
CA HIS A 229 6.35 -6.55 2.23
C HIS A 229 6.86 -5.92 3.55
N LEU A 230 7.38 -6.74 4.47
CA LEU A 230 8.03 -6.28 5.69
C LEU A 230 9.29 -5.44 5.42
N ALA A 231 10.13 -5.85 4.46
CA ALA A 231 11.31 -5.11 4.06
C ALA A 231 10.95 -3.71 3.51
N ALA A 232 9.88 -3.60 2.72
CA ALA A 232 9.37 -2.31 2.24
C ALA A 232 8.88 -1.42 3.39
N LEU A 233 8.01 -1.92 4.27
CA LEU A 233 7.53 -1.16 5.44
C LEU A 233 8.67 -0.71 6.37
N PHE A 234 9.69 -1.56 6.55
CA PHE A 234 10.87 -1.23 7.33
C PHE A 234 11.73 -0.15 6.64
N LYS A 235 11.91 -0.24 5.32
CA LYS A 235 12.62 0.75 4.50
C LYS A 235 11.95 2.13 4.57
N ASP A 236 10.62 2.18 4.51
CA ASP A 236 9.86 3.43 4.56
C ASP A 236 9.92 4.10 5.95
N GLU A 237 9.71 3.35 7.03
CA GLU A 237 9.84 3.87 8.41
C GLU A 237 11.29 4.32 8.69
N LEU A 238 12.29 3.47 8.41
CA LEU A 238 13.70 3.83 8.63
C LEU A 238 14.11 5.01 7.73
N GLY A 239 13.53 5.14 6.54
CA GLY A 239 13.68 6.28 5.63
C GLY A 239 13.15 7.58 6.23
N HIS A 240 11.94 7.56 6.80
CA HIS A 240 11.37 8.70 7.53
C HIS A 240 12.31 9.18 8.65
N PHE A 241 12.78 8.27 9.51
CA PHE A 241 13.68 8.63 10.62
C PHE A 241 15.12 8.97 10.20
N THR A 242 15.62 8.52 9.05
CA THR A 242 16.97 8.86 8.57
C THR A 242 17.03 10.15 7.75
N SER A 243 15.90 10.63 7.24
CA SER A 243 15.79 11.90 6.50
C SER A 243 16.35 13.09 7.30
N GLN A 244 16.02 13.18 8.60
CA GLN A 244 16.52 14.23 9.51
C GLN A 244 18.05 14.21 9.69
N PHE A 245 18.71 13.09 9.37
CA PHE A 245 20.17 12.94 9.42
C PHE A 245 20.84 13.15 8.05
N GLY A 246 20.13 13.72 7.06
CA GLY A 246 20.67 14.00 5.73
C GLY A 246 20.91 12.77 4.84
N VAL A 247 20.39 11.60 5.24
CA VAL A 247 20.64 10.31 4.58
C VAL A 247 19.37 9.75 3.94
N GLU A 248 19.55 9.14 2.77
CA GLU A 248 18.49 8.48 2.01
C GLU A 248 18.78 6.99 1.91
N ILE A 249 17.80 6.16 2.27
CA ILE A 249 17.89 4.70 2.15
C ILE A 249 17.53 4.29 0.74
N THR A 250 18.45 3.60 0.08
CA THR A 250 18.29 3.11 -1.28
C THR A 250 17.55 1.78 -1.30
N GLU A 251 17.91 0.84 -0.42
CA GLU A 251 17.29 -0.50 -0.31
C GLU A 251 17.56 -1.13 1.06
N VAL A 252 16.74 -2.11 1.46
CA VAL A 252 16.98 -2.94 2.66
C VAL A 252 16.80 -4.42 2.33
N GLU A 253 17.84 -5.21 2.59
CA GLU A 253 17.79 -6.67 2.46
C GLU A 253 17.70 -7.30 3.87
N LEU A 254 16.57 -7.93 4.18
CA LEU A 254 16.44 -8.75 5.39
C LEU A 254 17.25 -10.04 5.22
N SER A 255 18.12 -10.36 6.17
CA SER A 255 18.90 -11.60 6.16
C SER A 255 18.00 -12.83 6.32
N ASP A 256 18.51 -14.00 5.94
CA ASP A 256 17.79 -15.25 6.16
C ASP A 256 17.62 -15.56 7.66
N ILE A 257 16.49 -16.15 8.00
CA ILE A 257 16.03 -16.34 9.37
C ILE A 257 16.41 -17.74 9.84
N LYS A 258 17.03 -17.84 11.01
CA LYS A 258 17.23 -19.13 11.68
C LYS A 258 16.21 -19.26 12.80
N VAL A 259 15.41 -20.31 12.78
CA VAL A 259 14.52 -20.65 13.90
C VAL A 259 15.33 -21.39 14.96
N VAL A 260 15.48 -20.79 16.14
CA VAL A 260 16.19 -21.37 17.29
C VAL A 260 15.23 -22.15 18.18
N LYS A 261 13.98 -21.69 18.28
CA LYS A 261 12.85 -22.42 18.87
C LYS A 261 11.64 -22.23 17.95
N GLU A 262 11.02 -23.34 17.55
CA GLU A 262 9.79 -23.33 16.76
C GLU A 262 8.64 -22.63 17.51
N ALA A 263 7.65 -22.17 16.74
CA ALA A 263 6.44 -21.55 17.29
C ALA A 263 5.66 -22.53 18.16
N GLU A 264 5.10 -22.04 19.28
CA GLU A 264 4.18 -22.84 20.11
C GLU A 264 2.80 -22.91 19.44
N ASN A 265 2.69 -23.73 18.40
CA ASN A 265 1.43 -24.07 17.75
C ASN A 265 0.52 -24.79 18.74
N MET A 266 -0.24 -24.05 19.55
CA MET A 266 -1.02 -24.57 20.68
C MET A 266 -1.97 -25.71 20.26
N GLY A 267 -2.52 -25.68 19.04
CA GLY A 267 -3.34 -26.76 18.48
C GLY A 267 -2.55 -28.05 18.19
N LEU A 268 -1.30 -27.98 17.72
CA LEU A 268 -0.45 -29.16 17.54
C LEU A 268 0.14 -29.64 18.86
N ALA A 269 0.40 -28.73 19.81
CA ALA A 269 0.80 -29.07 21.17
C ALA A 269 -0.32 -29.82 21.92
N SER A 270 -1.58 -29.35 21.82
CA SER A 270 -2.72 -30.03 22.42
C SER A 270 -3.02 -31.37 21.72
N LEU A 271 -3.06 -31.41 20.39
CA LEU A 271 -3.27 -32.66 19.64
C LEU A 271 -2.18 -33.70 19.93
N SER A 272 -0.90 -33.31 19.99
CA SER A 272 0.18 -34.24 20.31
C SER A 272 0.24 -34.63 21.80
N ALA A 273 -0.29 -33.80 22.72
CA ALA A 273 -0.51 -34.19 24.11
C ALA A 273 -1.67 -35.19 24.24
N VAL A 274 -2.78 -34.97 23.54
CA VAL A 274 -3.93 -35.90 23.49
C VAL A 274 -3.52 -37.23 22.86
N ALA A 275 -2.77 -37.22 21.76
CA ALA A 275 -2.26 -38.44 21.13
C ALA A 275 -1.25 -39.22 22.01
N LYS A 276 -0.54 -38.54 22.92
CA LYS A 276 0.32 -39.18 23.92
C LYS A 276 -0.44 -39.69 25.14
N SER A 277 -1.66 -39.23 25.39
CA SER A 277 -2.49 -39.73 26.49
C SER A 277 -2.92 -41.18 26.27
N GLU A 278 -3.09 -41.92 27.36
CA GLU A 278 -3.53 -43.33 27.34
C GLU A 278 -4.89 -43.50 26.63
N VAL A 279 -5.80 -42.53 26.82
CA VAL A 279 -7.10 -42.45 26.14
C VAL A 279 -6.93 -42.31 24.62
N GLY A 280 -6.03 -41.43 24.17
CA GLY A 280 -5.72 -41.24 22.75
C GLY A 280 -5.12 -42.49 22.10
N GLN A 281 -4.26 -43.22 22.81
CA GLN A 281 -3.67 -44.49 22.34
C GLN A 281 -4.73 -45.60 22.25
N HIS A 282 -5.64 -45.71 23.22
CA HIS A 282 -6.75 -46.67 23.14
C HIS A 282 -7.68 -46.39 21.95
N ILE A 283 -7.99 -45.13 21.66
CA ILE A 283 -8.78 -44.74 20.48
C ILE A 283 -8.03 -45.12 19.19
N TRP A 284 -6.73 -44.85 19.10
CA TRP A 284 -5.91 -45.22 17.94
C TRP A 284 -5.90 -46.73 17.67
N ASN A 285 -5.76 -47.55 18.71
CA ASN A 285 -5.73 -49.01 18.57
C ASN A 285 -7.07 -49.61 18.14
N VAL A 286 -8.19 -48.92 18.40
CA VAL A 286 -9.53 -49.35 17.95
C VAL A 286 -9.83 -48.90 16.52
N ILE A 287 -9.41 -47.69 16.13
CA ILE A 287 -9.71 -47.11 14.80
C ILE A 287 -8.69 -47.55 13.74
N GLY A 288 -7.43 -47.81 14.10
CA GLY A 288 -6.35 -48.19 13.19
C GLY A 288 -6.73 -49.18 12.06
N PRO A 289 -7.32 -50.35 12.35
CA PRO A 289 -7.67 -51.32 11.31
C PRO A 289 -8.76 -50.84 10.34
N THR A 290 -9.71 -49.99 10.77
CA THR A 290 -10.73 -49.44 9.87
C THR A 290 -10.19 -48.26 9.04
N LEU A 291 -9.25 -47.48 9.61
CA LEU A 291 -8.56 -46.42 8.89
C LEU A 291 -7.68 -46.97 7.75
N GLU A 292 -7.06 -48.14 7.94
CA GLU A 292 -6.25 -48.80 6.90
C GLU A 292 -7.10 -49.37 5.74
N GLU A 293 -8.39 -49.61 5.96
CA GLU A 293 -9.36 -50.01 4.94
C GLU A 293 -9.79 -48.80 4.09
N ILE A 294 -10.13 -47.67 4.73
CA ILE A 294 -10.40 -46.37 4.08
C ILE A 294 -9.14 -45.87 3.33
N ALA A 295 -7.94 -46.13 3.86
CA ALA A 295 -6.66 -45.85 3.21
C ALA A 295 -6.29 -46.82 2.06
N LYS A 296 -7.15 -47.80 1.73
CA LYS A 296 -7.09 -48.58 0.48
C LYS A 296 -8.09 -48.06 -0.55
N GLU A 297 -9.29 -47.66 -0.14
CA GLU A 297 -10.28 -47.08 -1.06
C GLU A 297 -9.79 -45.76 -1.68
N THR A 298 -9.26 -44.85 -0.86
CA THR A 298 -8.71 -43.55 -1.31
C THR A 298 -7.60 -43.68 -2.36
N LYS A 299 -6.75 -44.71 -2.26
CA LYS A 299 -5.67 -44.99 -3.24
C LYS A 299 -6.18 -45.32 -4.65
N SER A 300 -7.45 -45.72 -4.81
CA SER A 300 -8.03 -45.95 -6.14
C SER A 300 -8.21 -44.68 -6.97
N CYS A 301 -8.45 -43.53 -6.30
CA CYS A 301 -8.64 -42.23 -6.95
C CYS A 301 -7.33 -41.42 -7.07
N GLN A 302 -6.33 -41.74 -6.26
CA GLN A 302 -5.18 -40.86 -5.96
C GLN A 302 -4.11 -40.76 -7.07
N ASN A 303 -4.36 -41.31 -8.25
CA ASN A 303 -3.39 -41.35 -9.36
C ASN A 303 -3.49 -40.14 -10.32
N LYS A 304 -4.35 -39.15 -10.02
CA LYS A 304 -4.46 -37.90 -10.77
C LYS A 304 -5.00 -36.78 -9.86
N VAL A 305 -4.22 -35.70 -9.73
CA VAL A 305 -4.51 -34.52 -8.90
C VAL A 305 -4.51 -34.79 -7.39
N GLU A 306 -3.33 -34.70 -6.74
CA GLU A 306 -3.12 -33.74 -5.64
C GLU A 306 -1.69 -33.72 -5.06
N ARG A 307 -1.22 -32.50 -4.80
CA ARG A 307 -0.30 -32.11 -3.70
C ARG A 307 -0.57 -30.62 -3.41
N GLU A 308 -1.12 -30.22 -2.28
CA GLU A 308 -1.85 -30.98 -1.25
C GLU A 308 -2.68 -29.95 -0.46
N SER A 309 -4.01 -30.12 -0.32
CA SER A 309 -4.83 -29.14 0.40
C SER A 309 -6.16 -29.68 0.97
N THR A 310 -6.23 -29.69 2.31
CA THR A 310 -7.43 -29.52 3.14
C THR A 310 -8.62 -30.51 3.06
N GLY A 311 -8.91 -31.13 4.21
CA GLY A 311 -10.27 -31.56 4.60
C GLY A 311 -10.52 -33.08 4.67
N PRO A 312 -11.69 -33.52 5.19
CA PRO A 312 -12.82 -32.73 5.70
C PRO A 312 -13.16 -32.99 7.20
N SER A 313 -14.23 -32.34 7.68
CA SER A 313 -14.93 -32.61 8.96
C SER A 313 -15.83 -33.87 8.85
N THR A 314 -16.50 -34.43 9.88
CA THR A 314 -17.17 -33.81 11.04
C THR A 314 -17.51 -34.87 12.10
N ILE A 315 -17.53 -34.50 13.40
CA ILE A 315 -18.50 -34.94 14.42
C ILE A 315 -18.59 -33.79 15.45
N GLY A 316 -19.78 -33.56 16.03
CA GLY A 316 -20.10 -32.31 16.73
C GLY A 316 -19.94 -32.30 18.26
N ASP A 317 -20.03 -31.08 18.78
CA ASP A 317 -20.48 -30.65 20.11
C ASP A 317 -19.94 -31.33 21.37
N LEU A 318 -19.13 -30.59 22.15
CA LEU A 318 -19.48 -30.27 23.55
C LEU A 318 -18.59 -29.17 24.18
N VAL A 319 -19.25 -28.32 24.98
CA VAL A 319 -18.70 -27.37 26.00
C VAL A 319 -18.02 -26.09 25.49
N ASP A 320 -18.75 -24.98 25.63
CA ASP A 320 -18.23 -23.61 25.72
C ASP A 320 -17.23 -23.39 26.87
N LEU A 321 -16.38 -22.36 26.75
CA LEU A 321 -16.26 -21.33 27.80
C LEU A 321 -15.49 -20.09 27.30
N HIS A 322 -16.04 -18.90 27.57
CA HIS A 322 -15.42 -17.58 27.37
C HIS A 322 -15.00 -17.21 25.93
N SER A 323 -15.99 -16.94 25.08
CA SER A 323 -15.92 -15.73 24.25
C SER A 323 -16.69 -14.60 24.96
N THR A 324 -16.09 -13.41 25.07
CA THR A 324 -16.78 -12.23 25.63
C THR A 324 -17.71 -11.65 24.58
N SER A 325 -19.01 -11.89 24.73
CA SER A 325 -20.06 -11.37 23.87
C SER A 325 -20.22 -9.85 24.03
N TYR A 326 -19.41 -9.08 23.30
CA TYR A 326 -19.79 -7.75 22.89
C TYR A 326 -20.69 -7.91 21.68
N GLU A 327 -22.00 -7.66 21.84
CA GLU A 327 -22.87 -7.52 20.68
C GLU A 327 -22.52 -6.19 20.01
N GLU A 328 -21.82 -6.25 18.86
CA GLU A 328 -21.67 -5.07 18.00
C GLU A 328 -23.08 -4.65 17.55
N ASP A 329 -23.53 -3.47 17.98
CA ASP A 329 -24.80 -2.92 17.51
C ASP A 329 -24.59 -2.42 16.08
N VAL A 330 -25.41 -2.92 15.15
CA VAL A 330 -25.15 -2.77 13.72
C VAL A 330 -25.79 -1.48 13.24
N ASP A 331 -25.01 -0.39 13.24
CA ASP A 331 -25.37 0.91 12.65
C ASP A 331 -25.85 0.73 11.18
N ILE A 332 -27.16 0.60 10.97
CA ILE A 332 -27.76 0.28 9.66
C ILE A 332 -27.36 1.34 8.62
N ASP A 333 -27.40 2.62 8.98
CA ASP A 333 -27.05 3.74 8.08
C ASP A 333 -25.56 3.75 7.71
N ARG A 334 -24.69 3.30 8.63
CA ARG A 334 -23.25 3.12 8.38
C ARG A 334 -23.01 1.93 7.46
N LEU A 335 -23.72 0.82 7.65
CA LEU A 335 -23.68 -0.34 6.75
C LEU A 335 -24.15 0.05 5.34
N ILE A 336 -25.28 0.76 5.21
CA ILE A 336 -25.78 1.29 3.93
C ILE A 336 -24.76 2.24 3.27
N THR A 337 -24.08 3.08 4.06
CA THR A 337 -23.00 3.95 3.56
C THR A 337 -21.83 3.14 2.99
N ILE A 338 -21.34 2.13 3.72
CA ILE A 338 -20.23 1.26 3.29
C ILE A 338 -20.63 0.43 2.06
N VAL A 339 -21.86 -0.08 2.00
CA VAL A 339 -22.38 -0.80 0.82
C VAL A 339 -22.41 0.13 -0.40
N ASN A 340 -22.92 1.35 -0.27
CA ASN A 340 -22.93 2.32 -1.37
C ASN A 340 -21.52 2.75 -1.80
N MET A 341 -20.53 2.77 -0.90
CA MET A 341 -19.12 2.98 -1.26
C MET A 341 -18.47 1.79 -2.00
N GLY A 342 -19.05 0.58 -1.90
CA GLY A 342 -18.56 -0.64 -2.56
C GLY A 342 -19.23 -0.96 -3.90
N ILE A 343 -20.20 -0.15 -4.37
CA ILE A 343 -20.95 -0.39 -5.62
C ILE A 343 -20.32 0.40 -6.78
N ASP A 344 -19.52 -0.29 -7.59
CA ASP A 344 -18.98 0.23 -8.85
C ASP A 344 -19.95 0.05 -10.04
N GLN A 345 -19.83 0.92 -11.06
CA GLN A 345 -20.55 0.77 -12.33
C GLN A 345 -20.28 -0.57 -13.04
N SER A 346 -19.08 -1.14 -12.85
CA SER A 346 -18.71 -2.46 -13.38
C SER A 346 -19.52 -3.59 -12.74
N LEU A 347 -19.86 -3.45 -11.47
CA LEU A 347 -20.64 -4.43 -10.70
C LEU A 347 -22.13 -4.31 -11.01
N VAL A 348 -22.63 -3.09 -11.19
CA VAL A 348 -23.98 -2.80 -11.72
C VAL A 348 -24.16 -3.45 -13.09
N PHE A 349 -23.21 -3.26 -14.01
CA PHE A 349 -23.26 -3.87 -15.35
C PHE A 349 -23.13 -5.41 -15.33
N ALA A 350 -22.32 -5.97 -14.43
CA ALA A 350 -22.09 -7.41 -14.36
C ALA A 350 -23.24 -8.20 -13.72
N ILE A 351 -24.03 -7.59 -12.82
CA ILE A 351 -25.06 -8.30 -12.04
C ILE A 351 -26.49 -7.89 -12.44
N GLY A 352 -26.79 -6.59 -12.55
CA GLY A 352 -28.08 -6.10 -13.08
C GLY A 352 -29.34 -6.56 -12.33
N LYS A 353 -29.25 -6.93 -11.05
CA LYS A 353 -30.34 -7.55 -10.28
C LYS A 353 -30.64 -6.87 -8.94
N ILE A 354 -31.86 -7.02 -8.47
CA ILE A 354 -32.36 -6.43 -7.23
C ILE A 354 -32.36 -7.49 -6.13
N TYR A 355 -31.55 -7.26 -5.10
CA TYR A 355 -31.43 -8.14 -3.94
C TYR A 355 -32.13 -7.51 -2.75
N GLN A 356 -32.84 -8.32 -1.97
CA GLN A 356 -33.47 -7.89 -0.72
C GLN A 356 -32.95 -8.77 0.42
N LEU A 357 -32.28 -8.15 1.39
CA LEU A 357 -31.81 -8.81 2.60
C LEU A 357 -32.82 -8.56 3.72
N GLU A 358 -33.43 -9.65 4.17
CA GLU A 358 -34.31 -9.70 5.33
C GLU A 358 -33.52 -10.27 6.50
N CYS A 359 -33.35 -9.48 7.56
CA CYS A 359 -32.58 -9.87 8.73
C CYS A 359 -33.46 -9.82 9.97
N GLU A 360 -33.46 -10.90 10.77
CA GLU A 360 -34.27 -10.94 11.98
C GLU A 360 -33.85 -9.83 12.97
N GLY A 361 -34.80 -8.98 13.35
CA GLY A 361 -34.54 -7.84 14.26
C GLY A 361 -33.85 -6.63 13.63
N VAL A 362 -33.76 -6.54 12.30
CA VAL A 362 -33.17 -5.40 11.56
C VAL A 362 -34.13 -5.01 10.42
N ASP A 363 -34.21 -3.71 10.09
CA ASP A 363 -34.97 -3.28 8.92
C ASP A 363 -34.45 -3.90 7.63
N GLN A 364 -35.34 -4.27 6.72
CA GLN A 364 -34.98 -4.89 5.44
C GLN A 364 -34.13 -3.93 4.59
N ILE A 365 -33.09 -4.47 3.94
CA ILE A 365 -32.14 -3.71 3.12
C ILE A 365 -32.28 -4.16 1.66
N VAL A 366 -32.52 -3.22 0.75
CA VAL A 366 -32.56 -3.45 -0.70
C VAL A 366 -31.27 -2.98 -1.32
N VAL A 367 -30.65 -3.86 -2.12
CA VAL A 367 -29.48 -3.55 -2.96
C VAL A 367 -29.92 -3.65 -4.42
N ASP A 368 -30.22 -2.50 -5.02
CA ASP A 368 -30.63 -2.37 -6.41
C ASP A 368 -29.39 -2.21 -7.30
N LEU A 369 -28.87 -3.33 -7.82
CA LEU A 369 -27.74 -3.36 -8.75
C LEU A 369 -28.16 -3.15 -10.21
N ARG A 370 -29.37 -2.61 -10.47
CA ARG A 370 -29.73 -1.99 -11.76
C ARG A 370 -29.50 -0.48 -11.73
N LYS A 371 -29.75 0.16 -10.58
CA LYS A 371 -29.54 1.59 -10.36
C LYS A 371 -28.22 1.91 -9.64
N GLY A 372 -27.59 0.93 -9.00
CA GLY A 372 -26.37 1.11 -8.23
C GLY A 372 -26.58 1.74 -6.85
N ILE A 373 -27.70 1.44 -6.18
CA ILE A 373 -28.05 2.03 -4.88
C ILE A 373 -28.46 0.98 -3.86
N CYS A 374 -28.02 1.17 -2.61
CA CYS A 374 -28.47 0.45 -1.43
C CYS A 374 -29.32 1.36 -0.55
N TYR A 375 -30.49 0.88 -0.13
CA TYR A 375 -31.44 1.63 0.71
C TYR A 375 -32.25 0.73 1.66
N LYS A 376 -32.75 1.31 2.75
CA LYS A 376 -33.62 0.66 3.74
C LYS A 376 -35.08 0.64 3.26
N GLY A 377 -35.72 -0.53 3.25
CA GLY A 377 -37.10 -0.71 2.82
C GLY A 377 -37.39 -2.08 2.20
N VAL A 378 -38.52 -2.18 1.50
CA VAL A 378 -39.00 -3.39 0.80
C VAL A 378 -38.96 -3.14 -0.70
N ALA A 379 -38.47 -4.09 -1.50
CA ALA A 379 -38.54 -3.99 -2.96
C ALA A 379 -39.87 -4.57 -3.46
N PRO A 380 -40.64 -3.86 -4.31
CA PRO A 380 -41.87 -4.41 -4.91
C PRO A 380 -41.59 -5.51 -5.96
N SER A 381 -40.33 -5.68 -6.37
CA SER A 381 -39.89 -6.69 -7.33
C SER A 381 -38.41 -7.04 -7.09
N ALA A 382 -38.12 -7.82 -6.03
CA ALA A 382 -36.80 -8.41 -5.82
C ALA A 382 -36.60 -9.62 -6.75
N ASP A 383 -35.40 -9.78 -7.32
CA ASP A 383 -35.02 -10.97 -8.09
C ASP A 383 -34.53 -12.12 -7.17
N VAL A 384 -33.98 -11.75 -6.01
CA VAL A 384 -33.50 -12.67 -4.97
C VAL A 384 -33.79 -12.05 -3.60
N VAL A 385 -34.43 -12.82 -2.71
CA VAL A 385 -34.59 -12.49 -1.29
C VAL A 385 -33.71 -13.41 -0.43
N LEU A 386 -33.01 -12.82 0.52
CA LEU A 386 -32.06 -13.47 1.43
C LEU A 386 -32.52 -13.27 2.87
N THR A 387 -33.01 -14.33 3.52
CA THR A 387 -33.39 -14.29 4.94
C THR A 387 -32.23 -14.82 5.80
N ILE A 388 -31.73 -14.01 6.74
CA ILE A 388 -30.50 -14.24 7.51
C ILE A 388 -30.71 -13.86 8.99
N ASP A 389 -30.15 -14.61 9.95
CA ASP A 389 -30.20 -14.22 11.36
C ASP A 389 -29.18 -13.09 11.64
N ARG A 390 -29.50 -12.12 12.52
CA ARG A 390 -28.61 -10.99 12.90
C ARG A 390 -27.17 -11.41 13.23
N LYS A 391 -26.99 -12.57 13.86
CA LYS A 391 -25.70 -13.13 14.27
C LYS A 391 -24.77 -13.53 13.10
N TRP A 392 -25.33 -13.78 11.91
CA TRP A 392 -24.56 -14.21 10.74
C TRP A 392 -24.35 -13.11 9.69
N LEU A 393 -25.02 -11.96 9.83
CA LEU A 393 -24.95 -10.85 8.87
C LEU A 393 -23.50 -10.30 8.72
N VAL A 394 -22.85 -9.93 9.82
CA VAL A 394 -21.50 -9.34 9.79
C VAL A 394 -20.43 -10.37 9.37
N PRO A 395 -20.40 -11.62 9.90
CA PRO A 395 -19.48 -12.67 9.42
C PRO A 395 -19.61 -12.98 7.92
N LEU A 396 -20.84 -12.95 7.38
CA LEU A 396 -21.08 -13.15 5.95
C LEU A 396 -20.55 -11.97 5.11
N LEU A 397 -20.75 -10.73 5.57
CA LEU A 397 -20.24 -9.52 4.92
C LEU A 397 -18.70 -9.41 4.97
N LYS A 398 -18.07 -9.92 6.03
CA LYS A 398 -16.60 -10.05 6.17
C LYS A 398 -16.01 -11.29 5.47
N LEU A 399 -16.83 -12.09 4.78
CA LEU A 399 -16.45 -13.36 4.12
C LEU A 399 -15.80 -14.41 5.05
N GLU A 400 -16.04 -14.34 6.36
CA GLU A 400 -15.61 -15.36 7.34
C GLU A 400 -16.30 -16.72 7.10
N ILE A 401 -17.47 -16.69 6.44
CA ILE A 401 -18.24 -17.87 6.05
C ILE A 401 -18.55 -17.78 4.55
N SER A 402 -18.21 -18.83 3.79
CA SER A 402 -18.57 -18.92 2.37
C SER A 402 -20.10 -18.92 2.18
N PRO A 403 -20.69 -18.14 1.25
CA PRO A 403 -22.14 -18.13 1.01
C PRO A 403 -22.74 -19.51 0.71
N LEU A 404 -21.97 -20.38 0.03
CA LEU A 404 -22.34 -21.79 -0.20
C LEU A 404 -22.47 -22.57 1.11
N GLN A 405 -21.55 -22.36 2.05
CA GLN A 405 -21.52 -23.01 3.36
C GLN A 405 -22.59 -22.45 4.29
N ALA A 406 -22.89 -21.15 4.22
CA ALA A 406 -23.97 -20.52 4.97
C ALA A 406 -25.34 -21.05 4.52
N TYR A 407 -25.54 -21.23 3.21
CA TYR A 407 -26.73 -21.87 2.65
C TYR A 407 -26.81 -23.37 3.00
N SER A 408 -25.73 -24.13 2.80
CA SER A 408 -25.72 -25.59 3.06
C SER A 408 -25.83 -25.96 4.55
N SER A 409 -25.54 -25.01 5.46
CA SER A 409 -25.78 -25.16 6.91
C SER A 409 -27.11 -24.55 7.38
N GLY A 410 -27.96 -24.07 6.47
CA GLY A 410 -29.30 -23.54 6.77
C GLY A 410 -29.32 -22.17 7.46
N LYS A 411 -28.16 -21.53 7.66
CA LYS A 411 -28.00 -20.21 8.30
C LYS A 411 -28.47 -19.03 7.43
N VAL A 412 -28.62 -19.27 6.14
CA VAL A 412 -29.12 -18.32 5.14
C VAL A 412 -30.17 -19.05 4.31
N LYS A 413 -31.37 -18.50 4.24
CA LYS A 413 -32.44 -18.99 3.37
C LYS A 413 -32.49 -18.13 2.11
N ILE A 414 -32.52 -18.77 0.95
CA ILE A 414 -32.54 -18.12 -0.37
C ILE A 414 -33.92 -18.34 -0.98
N SER A 415 -34.60 -17.25 -1.35
CA SER A 415 -35.83 -17.27 -2.15
C SER A 415 -35.55 -16.57 -3.48
N GLY A 416 -35.32 -17.34 -4.54
CA GLY A 416 -34.96 -16.83 -5.87
C GLY A 416 -34.00 -17.77 -6.60
N SER A 417 -33.32 -17.22 -7.62
CA SER A 417 -32.31 -17.96 -8.38
C SER A 417 -31.01 -18.13 -7.59
N ILE A 418 -30.66 -19.39 -7.28
CA ILE A 418 -29.44 -19.74 -6.51
C ILE A 418 -28.17 -19.27 -7.23
N GLN A 419 -28.12 -19.34 -8.56
CA GLN A 419 -26.97 -18.87 -9.35
C GLN A 419 -26.79 -17.36 -9.21
N ASP A 420 -27.89 -16.60 -9.22
CA ASP A 420 -27.88 -15.15 -9.07
C ASP A 420 -27.50 -14.73 -7.65
N THR A 421 -27.87 -15.53 -6.64
CA THR A 421 -27.41 -15.33 -5.27
C THR A 421 -25.89 -15.43 -5.14
N PHE A 422 -25.23 -16.31 -5.92
CA PHE A 422 -23.76 -16.40 -5.89
C PHE A 422 -23.05 -15.25 -6.61
N SER A 423 -23.70 -14.55 -7.55
CA SER A 423 -23.11 -13.34 -8.15
C SER A 423 -22.99 -12.18 -7.14
N LEU A 424 -23.86 -12.13 -6.12
CA LEU A 424 -23.76 -11.16 -5.01
C LEU A 424 -22.42 -11.27 -4.24
N ARG A 425 -21.75 -12.44 -4.29
CA ARG A 425 -20.40 -12.60 -3.71
C ARG A 425 -19.41 -11.55 -4.23
N LEU A 426 -19.54 -11.10 -5.48
CA LEU A 426 -18.65 -10.07 -6.06
C LEU A 426 -18.78 -8.71 -5.34
N LEU A 427 -19.95 -8.42 -4.76
CA LEU A 427 -20.18 -7.24 -3.92
C LEU A 427 -19.61 -7.48 -2.51
N THR A 428 -19.81 -8.68 -1.95
CA THR A 428 -19.23 -9.06 -0.65
C THR A 428 -17.70 -8.98 -0.65
N ASP A 429 -17.06 -9.43 -1.73
CA ASP A 429 -15.59 -9.41 -1.94
C ASP A 429 -15.02 -7.99 -1.99
N ARG A 430 -15.81 -7.00 -2.43
CA ARG A 430 -15.45 -5.58 -2.38
C ARG A 430 -15.69 -4.96 -1.00
N ILE A 431 -16.80 -5.30 -0.36
CA ILE A 431 -17.13 -4.78 0.98
C ILE A 431 -16.22 -5.35 2.07
N ALA A 432 -15.73 -6.58 1.94
CA ALA A 432 -14.75 -7.18 2.85
C ALA A 432 -13.36 -6.50 2.84
N HIS A 433 -13.11 -5.56 1.91
CA HIS A 433 -11.95 -4.67 1.92
C HIS A 433 -12.25 -3.27 2.54
N LEU A 434 -13.49 -3.01 2.95
CA LEU A 434 -13.97 -1.73 3.50
C LEU A 434 -14.55 -1.86 4.93
N LEU A 435 -14.71 -3.09 5.44
CA LEU A 435 -15.14 -3.45 6.81
C LEU A 435 -13.96 -3.90 7.70
#